data_AF-A0A2I0T8X4-F1
#
_entry.id   AF-A0A2I0T8X4-F1
#
_cell.length_a   1.000
_cell.length_b   1.000
_cell.length_c   1.000
_cell.angle_alpha   90.00
_cell.angle_beta   90.00
_cell.angle_gamma   90.00
#
_symmetry.space_group_name_H-M   'P 1'
#
loop_
_entity.id
_entity.type
_entity.pdbx_description
1 polymer ?
#
loop_
_entity_poly.entity_id
_entity_poly.type
_entity_poly.pdbx_seq_one_letter_code
_entity_poly.pdbx_strand_id
1 'polypeptide(L)'
;MTQTGGTGGPKILVLWSCEKPPPPSGKWPQTTVPLTIIQGRGKLSDRFFPYAAIQTDAVLSLDEHTSLSTSEVDFAFVVWRSFPERIVGFPSRSHFWDPEQRRWGYTSKWTNELSIVLTAAAFYHRYYHSLFTEYLPAGLRELVDGLAACEDILMNVLVAAVTKLPPIKVTQRKQDKETVPQQVKGTAGVAGGRRFSQQQDCLNQLVDWFGYMPLVSSQLRLDPVLFKDQVSVLRKKYPRLEKP
;
A
#
# COMPACT_ATOMS: atom_id res chain seq x y z
N MET A 1 41.32 8.06 -4.63
CA MET A 1 39.94 8.07 -5.19
C MET A 1 38.98 8.08 -4.02
N THR A 2 38.35 9.23 -3.81
CA THR A 2 37.43 9.55 -2.73
C THR A 2 36.20 8.64 -2.77
N GLN A 3 36.07 7.75 -1.79
CA GLN A 3 34.79 7.15 -1.44
C GLN A 3 33.88 8.26 -0.88
N THR A 4 32.94 8.74 -1.69
CA THR A 4 31.80 9.51 -1.18
C THR A 4 30.83 8.54 -0.55
N GLY A 5 31.03 8.26 0.74
CA GLY A 5 30.04 7.60 1.59
C GLY A 5 28.82 8.50 1.74
N GLY A 6 27.81 8.29 0.90
CA GLY A 6 26.48 8.82 1.11
C GLY A 6 25.73 7.90 2.06
N THR A 7 25.74 8.20 3.36
CA THR A 7 24.88 7.53 4.35
C THR A 7 23.42 7.89 4.04
N GLY A 8 22.73 7.04 3.27
CA GLY A 8 21.32 7.20 2.91
C GLY A 8 20.40 6.99 4.11
N GLY A 9 20.25 8.01 4.95
CA GLY A 9 19.31 8.00 6.07
C GLY A 9 17.84 8.10 5.63
N PRO A 10 16.89 7.85 6.56
CA PRO A 10 15.47 8.03 6.30
C PRO A 10 15.16 9.48 5.90
N LYS A 11 14.17 9.66 5.03
CA LYS A 11 13.73 10.97 4.52
C LYS A 11 12.26 10.90 4.14
N ILE A 12 11.62 12.07 4.08
CA ILE A 12 10.24 12.23 3.64
C ILE A 12 10.26 12.85 2.24
N LEU A 13 9.61 12.19 1.29
CA LEU A 13 9.40 12.73 -0.05
C LEU A 13 7.92 13.05 -0.20
N VAL A 14 7.62 14.31 -0.51
CA VAL A 14 6.27 14.75 -0.84
C VAL A 14 6.17 14.90 -2.34
N LEU A 15 5.42 14.00 -2.98
CA LEU A 15 5.11 14.12 -4.40
C LEU A 15 3.97 15.12 -4.58
N TRP A 16 4.29 16.29 -5.12
CA TRP A 16 3.36 17.39 -5.28
C TRP A 16 2.71 17.36 -6.67
N SER A 17 1.49 16.83 -6.75
CA SER A 17 0.74 16.71 -8.02
C SER A 17 -0.30 17.83 -8.22
N CYS A 18 -0.37 18.82 -7.33
CA CYS A 18 -1.29 19.94 -7.48
C CYS A 18 -0.76 20.95 -8.51
N GLU A 19 -1.67 21.53 -9.30
CA GLU A 19 -1.35 22.63 -10.22
C GLU A 19 -0.89 23.89 -9.48
N LYS A 20 -1.41 24.12 -8.26
CA LYS A 20 -0.98 25.23 -7.41
C LYS A 20 0.41 24.92 -6.85
N PRO A 21 1.30 25.92 -6.73
CA PRO A 21 2.63 25.70 -6.17
C PRO A 21 2.56 25.18 -4.72
N PRO A 22 3.55 24.39 -4.28
CA PRO A 22 3.64 23.95 -2.89
C PRO A 22 3.76 25.15 -1.95
N PRO A 23 3.28 25.02 -0.69
CA PRO A 23 3.49 26.04 0.33
C PRO A 23 4.97 26.44 0.46
N PRO A 24 5.29 27.70 0.79
CA PRO A 24 6.65 28.12 1.12
C PRO A 24 7.26 27.26 2.23
N SER A 25 8.58 27.09 2.22
CA SER A 25 9.32 26.23 3.15
C SER A 25 8.94 26.43 4.63
N GLY A 26 8.70 27.67 5.05
CA GLY A 26 8.33 28.01 6.43
C GLY A 26 6.94 27.52 6.90
N LYS A 27 6.07 27.05 5.99
CA LYS A 27 4.76 26.47 6.35
C LYS A 27 4.79 24.95 6.56
N TRP A 28 5.90 24.30 6.20
CA TRP A 28 6.05 22.85 6.38
C TRP A 28 6.40 22.52 7.83
N PRO A 29 5.97 21.36 8.35
CA PRO A 29 6.31 20.94 9.70
C PRO A 29 7.81 20.76 9.85
N GLN A 30 8.33 21.12 11.02
CA GLN A 30 9.70 20.79 11.40
C GLN A 30 9.79 19.27 11.62
N THR A 31 10.69 18.63 10.90
CA THR A 31 10.86 17.17 10.89
C THR A 31 12.27 16.82 11.32
N THR A 32 12.42 15.66 11.96
CA THR A 32 13.72 15.14 12.41
C THR A 32 14.53 14.52 11.26
N VAL A 33 13.88 14.29 10.13
CA VAL A 33 14.47 13.73 8.90
C VAL A 33 14.28 14.71 7.75
N PRO A 34 15.14 14.71 6.73
CA PRO A 34 14.99 15.62 5.59
C PRO A 34 13.64 15.46 4.90
N LEU A 35 12.93 16.57 4.67
CA LEU A 35 11.71 16.63 3.87
C LEU A 35 12.04 17.26 2.52
N THR A 36 11.73 16.56 1.43
CA THR A 36 11.94 17.05 0.05
C THR A 36 10.63 17.02 -0.70
N ILE A 37 10.32 18.12 -1.39
CA ILE A 37 9.15 18.24 -2.26
C ILE A 37 9.60 17.96 -3.68
N ILE A 38 8.92 17.03 -4.34
CA ILE A 38 9.17 16.65 -5.74
C ILE A 38 7.93 16.99 -6.53
N GLN A 39 8.08 17.73 -7.63
CA GLN A 39 6.96 18.03 -8.52
C GLN A 39 6.54 16.76 -9.27
N GLY A 40 5.29 16.34 -9.08
CA GLY A 40 4.67 15.25 -9.83
C GLY A 40 4.25 15.68 -11.23
N ARG A 41 3.92 14.70 -12.08
CA ARG A 41 3.45 14.92 -13.47
C ARG A 41 1.94 14.73 -13.61
N GLY A 42 1.22 14.72 -12.48
CA GLY A 42 -0.24 14.62 -12.43
C GLY A 42 -0.79 13.21 -12.60
N LYS A 43 0.06 12.18 -12.65
CA LYS A 43 -0.34 10.78 -12.81
C LYS A 43 -0.29 10.05 -11.47
N LEU A 44 -1.21 9.10 -11.25
CA LEU A 44 -1.20 8.28 -10.03
C LEU A 44 0.04 7.41 -9.94
N SER A 45 0.50 6.86 -11.07
CA SER A 45 1.67 6.00 -11.11
C SER A 45 3.00 6.73 -10.90
N ASP A 46 3.03 8.07 -10.92
CA ASP A 46 4.23 8.88 -10.72
C ASP A 46 4.92 8.57 -9.37
N ARG A 47 4.16 8.12 -8.37
CA ARG A 47 4.71 7.71 -7.07
C ARG A 47 5.69 6.53 -7.18
N PHE A 48 5.60 5.73 -8.24
CA PHE A 48 6.46 4.57 -8.50
C PHE A 48 7.63 4.88 -9.43
N PHE A 49 7.81 6.14 -9.84
CA PHE A 49 9.00 6.54 -10.59
C PHE A 49 10.26 6.40 -9.70
N PRO A 50 11.41 5.95 -10.24
CA PRO A 50 12.65 5.76 -9.49
C PRO A 50 13.35 7.11 -9.26
N TYR A 51 12.78 7.96 -8.41
CA TYR A 51 13.38 9.25 -8.07
C TYR A 51 14.75 9.06 -7.42
N ALA A 52 15.77 9.78 -7.90
CA ALA A 52 17.14 9.73 -7.35
C ALA A 52 17.21 10.08 -5.85
N ALA A 53 16.20 10.77 -5.33
CA ALA A 53 16.07 11.06 -3.91
C ALA A 53 15.82 9.79 -3.07
N ILE A 54 15.22 8.73 -3.63
CA ILE A 54 14.94 7.45 -2.97
C ILE A 54 16.24 6.62 -2.87
N GLN A 55 16.85 6.66 -1.69
CA GLN A 55 18.15 6.01 -1.44
C GLN A 55 18.05 4.79 -0.54
N THR A 56 16.93 4.60 0.14
CA THR A 56 16.66 3.48 1.06
C THR A 56 16.07 2.30 0.31
N ASP A 57 16.37 1.08 0.75
CA ASP A 57 15.78 -0.12 0.16
C ASP A 57 14.28 -0.21 0.44
N ALA A 58 13.87 0.15 1.66
CA ALA A 58 12.46 0.23 2.03
C ALA A 58 11.84 1.56 1.56
N VAL A 59 10.65 1.48 0.98
CA VAL A 59 9.77 2.61 0.68
C VAL A 59 8.48 2.41 1.45
N LEU A 60 8.13 3.36 2.32
CA LEU A 60 6.78 3.49 2.86
C LEU A 60 6.00 4.43 1.96
N SER A 61 5.00 3.91 1.26
CA SER A 61 4.03 4.74 0.55
C SER A 61 2.81 5.02 1.42
N LEU A 62 2.39 6.29 1.41
CA LEU A 62 1.22 6.78 2.12
C LEU A 62 0.39 7.68 1.20
N ASP A 63 -0.93 7.51 1.23
CA ASP A 63 -1.88 8.44 0.63
C ASP A 63 -2.16 9.63 1.56
N GLU A 64 -2.62 10.74 0.99
CA GLU A 64 -2.87 12.01 1.70
C GLU A 64 -3.89 11.90 2.86
N HIS A 65 -4.77 10.90 2.83
CA HIS A 65 -5.78 10.66 3.86
C HIS A 65 -5.44 9.50 4.79
N THR A 66 -4.27 8.88 4.62
CA THR A 66 -3.81 7.79 5.46
C THR A 66 -3.13 8.34 6.71
N SER A 67 -3.61 7.91 7.87
CA SER A 67 -2.98 8.20 9.17
C SER A 67 -2.55 6.91 9.84
N LEU A 68 -1.26 6.79 10.13
CA LEU A 68 -0.65 5.70 10.90
C LEU A 68 0.06 6.26 12.12
N SER A 69 -0.06 5.58 13.25
CA SER A 69 0.75 5.83 14.43
C SER A 69 2.19 5.36 14.21
N THR A 70 3.13 5.94 14.96
CA THR A 70 4.55 5.53 14.94
C THR A 70 4.71 4.03 15.20
N SER A 71 3.97 3.48 16.17
CA SER A 71 4.01 2.04 16.46
C SER A 71 3.54 1.15 15.30
N GLU A 72 2.58 1.62 14.49
CA GLU A 72 2.12 0.86 13.32
C GLU A 72 3.17 0.89 12.22
N VAL A 73 3.81 2.04 12.00
CA VAL A 73 4.93 2.19 11.07
C VAL A 73 6.11 1.32 11.50
N ASP A 74 6.50 1.37 12.78
CA ASP A 74 7.60 0.58 13.34
C ASP A 74 7.35 -0.92 13.19
N PHE A 75 6.14 -1.38 13.54
CA PHE A 75 5.77 -2.79 13.40
C PHE A 75 5.78 -3.23 11.93
N ALA A 76 5.14 -2.47 11.04
CA ALA A 76 5.12 -2.79 9.62
C ALA A 76 6.52 -2.81 9.00
N PHE A 77 7.41 -1.91 9.43
CA PHE A 77 8.81 -1.91 9.02
C PHE A 77 9.57 -3.14 9.53
N VAL A 78 9.39 -3.53 10.80
CA VAL A 78 9.97 -4.76 11.35
C VAL A 78 9.52 -5.99 10.56
N VAL A 79 8.22 -6.06 10.24
CA VAL A 79 7.67 -7.14 9.40
C VAL A 79 8.31 -7.11 8.02
N TRP A 80 8.36 -5.94 7.36
CA TRP A 80 8.96 -5.81 6.02
C TRP A 80 10.44 -6.23 6.01
N ARG A 81 11.23 -5.89 7.03
CA ARG A 81 12.64 -6.34 7.10
C ARG A 81 12.79 -7.87 7.11
N SER A 82 11.80 -8.61 7.60
CA SER A 82 11.79 -10.06 7.59
C SER A 82 11.33 -10.66 6.24
N PHE A 83 10.68 -9.84 5.40
CA PHE A 83 10.12 -10.24 4.11
C PHE A 83 10.33 -9.12 3.05
N PRO A 84 11.58 -8.69 2.79
CA PRO A 84 11.87 -7.49 2.01
C PRO A 84 11.39 -7.59 0.55
N GLU A 85 11.20 -8.80 0.04
CA GLU A 85 10.66 -9.08 -1.29
C GLU A 85 9.15 -8.89 -1.40
N ARG A 86 8.40 -8.79 -0.29
CA ARG A 86 6.93 -8.74 -0.30
C ARG A 86 6.42 -7.33 0.01
N ILE A 87 5.23 -7.02 -0.50
CA ILE A 87 4.50 -5.83 -0.06
C ILE A 87 3.90 -6.12 1.32
N VAL A 88 4.17 -5.25 2.29
CA VAL A 88 3.68 -5.34 3.67
C VAL A 88 2.86 -4.11 4.00
N GLY A 89 1.58 -4.24 4.35
CA GLY A 89 0.74 -3.06 4.60
C GLY A 89 -0.64 -3.35 5.18
N PHE A 90 -1.47 -2.32 5.25
CA PHE A 90 -2.69 -2.34 6.07
C PHE A 90 -3.97 -2.62 5.26
N PRO A 91 -4.32 -1.85 4.21
CA PRO A 91 -5.58 -2.03 3.50
C PRO A 91 -5.43 -3.19 2.51
N SER A 92 -6.14 -4.28 2.78
CA SER A 92 -6.10 -5.48 1.93
C SER A 92 -7.30 -5.57 0.99
N ARG A 93 -7.10 -6.22 -0.15
CA ARG A 93 -8.11 -6.57 -1.15
C ARG A 93 -7.87 -8.00 -1.64
N SER A 94 -8.83 -8.55 -2.37
CA SER A 94 -8.65 -9.86 -3.01
C SER A 94 -9.16 -9.88 -4.44
N HIS A 95 -8.53 -10.71 -5.27
CA HIS A 95 -9.09 -11.19 -6.51
C HIS A 95 -9.88 -12.48 -6.28
N PHE A 96 -10.80 -12.80 -7.19
CA PHE A 96 -11.52 -14.06 -7.22
C PHE A 96 -11.90 -14.40 -8.66
N TRP A 97 -12.11 -15.67 -8.97
CA TRP A 97 -12.67 -16.05 -10.27
C TRP A 97 -14.20 -15.99 -10.21
N ASP A 98 -14.82 -15.26 -11.13
CA ASP A 98 -16.27 -15.26 -11.32
C ASP A 98 -16.63 -16.27 -12.42
N PRO A 99 -17.22 -17.44 -12.07
CA PRO A 99 -17.56 -18.46 -13.05
C PRO A 99 -18.75 -18.07 -13.95
N GLU A 100 -19.63 -17.19 -13.48
CA GLU A 100 -20.80 -16.73 -14.24
C GLU A 100 -20.36 -15.76 -15.33
N GLN A 101 -19.50 -14.80 -14.97
CA GLN A 101 -18.96 -13.81 -15.91
C GLN A 101 -17.71 -14.30 -16.66
N ARG A 102 -17.16 -15.46 -16.29
CA ARG A 102 -15.90 -16.04 -16.82
C ARG A 102 -14.76 -15.03 -16.85
N ARG A 103 -14.61 -14.28 -15.76
CA ARG A 103 -13.58 -13.25 -15.63
C ARG A 103 -13.09 -13.14 -14.19
N TRP A 104 -11.95 -12.48 -14.01
CA TRP A 104 -11.44 -12.18 -12.68
C TRP A 104 -12.20 -11.01 -12.07
N GLY A 105 -12.65 -11.19 -10.84
CA GLY A 105 -13.26 -10.17 -10.00
C GLY A 105 -12.26 -9.57 -9.02
N TYR A 106 -12.53 -8.34 -8.58
CA TYR A 106 -11.79 -7.64 -7.55
C TYR A 106 -12.75 -7.24 -6.43
N THR A 107 -12.36 -7.46 -5.17
CA THR A 107 -13.23 -7.20 -4.02
C THR A 107 -12.54 -6.52 -2.84
N SER A 108 -13.30 -5.64 -2.19
CA SER A 108 -12.98 -5.08 -0.87
C SER A 108 -13.75 -5.74 0.26
N LYS A 109 -14.49 -6.84 0.01
CA LYS A 109 -15.19 -7.57 1.05
C LYS A 109 -14.19 -8.03 2.11
N TRP A 110 -14.57 -7.90 3.37
CA TRP A 110 -13.81 -8.43 4.48
C TRP A 110 -13.89 -9.94 4.46
N THR A 111 -12.87 -10.57 3.90
CA THR A 111 -12.67 -12.01 3.93
C THR A 111 -11.37 -12.34 4.64
N ASN A 112 -11.16 -13.61 4.97
CA ASN A 112 -9.89 -14.07 5.53
C ASN A 112 -8.78 -14.19 4.46
N GLU A 113 -9.14 -14.03 3.19
CA GLU A 113 -8.21 -14.10 2.07
C GLU A 113 -7.85 -12.70 1.57
N LEU A 114 -6.59 -12.56 1.20
CA LEU A 114 -6.06 -11.41 0.52
C LEU A 114 -5.09 -11.84 -0.58
N SER A 115 -4.98 -11.01 -1.59
CA SER A 115 -3.97 -11.16 -2.64
C SER A 115 -3.38 -9.82 -3.07
N ILE A 116 -3.89 -8.72 -2.50
CA ILE A 116 -3.48 -7.36 -2.79
C ILE A 116 -3.39 -6.61 -1.46
N VAL A 117 -2.32 -5.84 -1.29
CA VAL A 117 -2.19 -4.80 -0.27
C VAL A 117 -2.06 -3.46 -0.99
N LEU A 118 -2.95 -2.50 -0.68
CA LEU A 118 -2.94 -1.19 -1.33
C LEU A 118 -1.70 -0.41 -0.92
N THR A 119 -1.00 0.20 -1.88
CA THR A 119 0.22 0.96 -1.60
C THR A 119 -0.08 2.27 -0.87
N ALA A 120 -1.34 2.68 -0.78
CA ALA A 120 -1.86 3.75 0.07
C ALA A 120 -1.39 3.72 1.54
N ALA A 121 -1.00 2.55 2.04
CA ALA A 121 -0.34 2.38 3.32
C ALA A 121 0.47 1.07 3.33
N ALA A 122 1.64 1.06 2.69
CA ALA A 122 2.46 -0.14 2.60
C ALA A 122 3.97 0.14 2.49
N PHE A 123 4.74 -0.78 3.05
CA PHE A 123 6.16 -0.96 2.81
C PHE A 123 6.39 -1.92 1.64
N TYR A 124 7.35 -1.58 0.79
CA TYR A 124 7.87 -2.45 -0.25
C TYR A 124 9.29 -2.01 -0.64
N HIS A 125 9.97 -2.82 -1.44
CA HIS A 125 11.34 -2.53 -1.84
C HIS A 125 11.40 -1.54 -3.02
N ARG A 126 12.32 -0.57 -2.98
CA ARG A 126 12.56 0.41 -4.06
C ARG A 126 12.83 -0.20 -5.44
N TYR A 127 13.36 -1.43 -5.55
CA TYR A 127 13.67 -2.01 -6.87
C TYR A 127 12.40 -2.21 -7.71
N TYR A 128 11.25 -2.31 -7.06
CA TYR A 128 9.96 -2.34 -7.75
C TYR A 128 9.65 -1.03 -8.49
N HIS A 129 10.23 0.12 -8.10
CA HIS A 129 10.13 1.35 -8.91
C HIS A 129 10.85 1.19 -10.25
N SER A 130 12.05 0.60 -10.23
CA SER A 130 12.81 0.31 -11.45
C SER A 130 12.08 -0.69 -12.32
N LEU A 131 11.59 -1.80 -11.76
CA LEU A 131 10.79 -2.77 -12.53
C LEU A 131 9.50 -2.15 -13.08
N PHE A 132 8.81 -1.33 -12.28
CA PHE A 132 7.60 -0.65 -12.72
C PHE A 132 7.88 0.29 -13.88
N THR A 133 9.00 1.01 -13.86
CA THR A 133 9.30 2.06 -14.86
C THR A 133 10.03 1.52 -16.09
N GLU A 134 10.95 0.58 -15.91
CA GLU A 134 11.90 0.11 -16.93
C GLU A 134 11.51 -1.23 -17.54
N TYR A 135 10.85 -2.11 -16.75
CA TYR A 135 10.50 -3.47 -17.21
C TYR A 135 9.06 -3.58 -17.70
N LEU A 136 8.10 -2.91 -17.05
CA LEU A 136 6.72 -2.89 -17.55
C LEU A 136 6.65 -2.09 -18.87
N PRO A 137 5.95 -2.62 -19.89
CA PRO A 137 5.70 -1.86 -21.10
C PRO A 137 5.01 -0.53 -20.79
N ALA A 138 5.35 0.51 -21.55
CA ALA A 138 4.73 1.82 -21.43
C ALA A 138 3.20 1.74 -21.49
N GLY A 139 2.64 0.89 -22.36
CA GLY A 139 1.19 0.72 -22.49
C GLY A 139 0.47 0.28 -21.21
N LEU A 140 1.10 -0.53 -20.35
CA LEU A 140 0.49 -0.89 -19.05
C LEU A 140 0.49 0.28 -18.07
N ARG A 141 1.55 1.10 -18.10
CA ARG A 141 1.63 2.32 -17.28
C ARG A 141 0.62 3.37 -17.77
N GLU A 142 0.49 3.52 -19.09
CA GLU A 142 -0.47 4.40 -19.72
C GLU A 142 -1.92 3.96 -19.46
N LEU A 143 -2.19 2.65 -19.41
CA LEU A 143 -3.49 2.10 -19.04
C LEU A 143 -3.90 2.56 -17.63
N VAL A 144 -3.05 2.36 -16.61
CA VAL A 144 -3.39 2.75 -15.23
C VAL A 144 -3.50 4.26 -15.07
N ASP A 145 -2.66 5.02 -15.77
CA ASP A 145 -2.72 6.48 -15.76
C ASP A 145 -4.03 6.99 -16.39
N GLY A 146 -4.44 6.42 -17.53
CA GLY A 146 -5.67 6.80 -18.23
C GLY A 146 -6.94 6.42 -17.48
N LEU A 147 -6.91 5.33 -16.71
CA LEU A 147 -8.02 4.93 -15.84
C LEU A 147 -8.10 5.76 -14.56
N ALA A 148 -7.03 6.47 -14.19
CA ALA A 148 -6.85 7.11 -12.88
C ALA A 148 -7.19 6.15 -11.72
N ALA A 149 -6.79 4.89 -11.86
CA ALA A 149 -6.96 3.84 -10.89
C ALA A 149 -6.01 2.68 -11.20
N CYS A 150 -5.87 1.76 -10.24
CA CYS A 150 -5.28 0.42 -10.42
C CYS A 150 -3.75 0.37 -10.45
N GLU A 151 -3.08 1.48 -10.19
CA GLU A 151 -1.65 1.58 -9.95
C GLU A 151 -1.21 0.63 -8.81
N ASP A 152 -2.02 0.53 -7.75
CA ASP A 152 -1.82 -0.44 -6.66
C ASP A 152 -1.92 -1.89 -7.13
N ILE A 153 -2.91 -2.17 -8.00
CA ILE A 153 -3.15 -3.52 -8.53
C ILE A 153 -1.97 -3.92 -9.42
N LEU A 154 -1.55 -3.03 -10.32
CA LEU A 154 -0.39 -3.24 -11.18
C LEU A 154 0.88 -3.46 -10.37
N MET A 155 1.09 -2.71 -9.30
CA MET A 155 2.23 -2.94 -8.39
C MET A 155 2.15 -4.33 -7.75
N ASN A 156 1.00 -4.75 -7.22
CA ASN A 156 0.84 -6.09 -6.63
C ASN A 156 1.02 -7.21 -7.67
N VAL A 157 0.49 -7.03 -8.89
CA VAL A 157 0.66 -7.96 -10.01
C VAL A 157 2.13 -8.09 -10.38
N LEU A 158 2.86 -6.97 -10.50
CA LEU A 158 4.28 -6.94 -10.79
C LEU A 158 5.08 -7.70 -9.72
N VAL A 159 4.85 -7.38 -8.44
CA VAL A 159 5.53 -8.03 -7.31
C VAL A 159 5.26 -9.53 -7.30
N ALA A 160 4.00 -9.94 -7.44
CA ALA A 160 3.62 -11.35 -7.44
C ALA A 160 4.14 -12.09 -8.68
N ALA A 161 4.18 -11.44 -9.86
CA ALA A 161 4.73 -12.03 -11.07
C ALA A 161 6.22 -12.36 -10.94
N VAL A 162 6.99 -11.51 -10.27
CA VAL A 162 8.45 -11.67 -10.09
C VAL A 162 8.78 -12.61 -8.93
N THR A 163 8.07 -12.49 -7.80
CA THR A 163 8.40 -13.26 -6.59
C THR A 163 7.65 -14.58 -6.48
N LYS A 164 6.49 -14.71 -7.13
CA LYS A 164 5.50 -15.78 -6.90
C LYS A 164 4.97 -15.83 -5.47
N LEU A 165 5.10 -14.74 -4.72
CA LEU A 165 4.67 -14.64 -3.33
C LEU A 165 3.48 -13.67 -3.18
N PRO A 166 2.54 -13.96 -2.26
CA PRO A 166 1.44 -13.05 -1.96
C PRO A 166 1.93 -11.83 -1.15
N PRO A 167 1.17 -10.75 -0.97
CA PRO A 167 1.52 -9.71 0.00
C PRO A 167 1.28 -10.15 1.45
N ILE A 168 1.70 -9.35 2.43
CA ILE A 168 1.49 -9.58 3.86
C ILE A 168 0.62 -8.47 4.44
N LYS A 169 -0.46 -8.86 5.13
CA LYS A 169 -1.31 -7.94 5.86
C LYS A 169 -0.75 -7.71 7.27
N VAL A 170 -0.63 -6.45 7.66
CA VAL A 170 -0.45 -6.03 9.05
C VAL A 170 -1.68 -5.31 9.55
N THR A 171 -1.84 -5.25 10.86
CA THR A 171 -3.02 -4.63 11.46
C THR A 171 -2.86 -3.17 11.74
N GLN A 172 -3.87 -2.42 11.30
CA GLN A 172 -4.09 -1.07 11.74
C GLN A 172 -4.89 -1.15 13.05
N ARG A 173 -4.52 -0.32 14.03
CA ARG A 173 -5.38 -0.03 15.17
C ARG A 173 -6.76 0.31 14.60
N LYS A 174 -7.79 -0.30 15.17
CA LYS A 174 -9.15 0.17 14.95
C LYS A 174 -9.15 1.60 15.48
N GLN A 175 -9.06 2.60 14.60
CA GLN A 175 -9.66 3.89 14.93
C GLN A 175 -11.09 3.51 15.23
N ASP A 176 -11.52 3.72 16.47
CA ASP A 176 -12.94 3.88 16.74
C ASP A 176 -13.37 4.94 15.75
N LYS A 177 -13.96 4.50 14.64
CA LYS A 177 -14.72 5.37 13.79
C LYS A 177 -15.83 5.82 14.73
N GLU A 178 -15.59 6.91 15.46
CA GLU A 178 -16.68 7.80 15.80
C GLU A 178 -17.44 7.94 14.49
N THR A 179 -18.63 7.37 14.49
CA THR A 179 -19.59 7.43 13.41
C THR A 179 -19.80 8.90 13.10
N VAL A 180 -18.99 9.44 12.19
CA VAL A 180 -19.28 10.70 11.53
C VAL A 180 -20.65 10.47 10.88
N PRO A 181 -21.67 11.29 11.20
CA PRO A 181 -23.01 11.08 10.68
C PRO A 181 -22.94 10.99 9.16
N GLN A 182 -23.59 9.93 8.67
CA GLN A 182 -23.72 9.62 7.27
C GLN A 182 -24.49 10.76 6.55
N GLN A 183 -23.78 11.79 6.11
CA GLN A 183 -24.30 12.82 5.22
C GLN A 183 -23.27 13.10 4.13
N VAL A 184 -23.28 12.27 3.08
CA VAL A 184 -23.39 12.63 1.65
C VAL A 184 -23.66 11.33 0.86
N LYS A 185 -24.90 10.80 0.95
CA LYS A 185 -25.37 9.71 0.07
C LYS A 185 -25.90 10.32 -1.21
N GLY A 186 -25.05 10.47 -2.22
CA GLY A 186 -25.49 10.89 -3.56
C GLY A 186 -24.42 10.72 -4.64
N THR A 187 -23.16 11.04 -4.32
CA THR A 187 -22.06 11.05 -5.31
C THR A 187 -20.93 10.06 -4.96
N ALA A 188 -20.61 9.88 -3.67
CA ALA A 188 -19.55 8.98 -3.23
C ALA A 188 -19.81 7.49 -3.54
N GLY A 189 -21.07 7.05 -3.49
CA GLY A 189 -21.44 5.67 -3.83
C GLY A 189 -21.29 5.35 -5.33
N VAL A 190 -21.64 6.31 -6.20
CA VAL A 190 -21.51 6.18 -7.65
C VAL A 190 -20.05 6.26 -8.08
N ALA A 191 -19.28 7.20 -7.52
CA ALA A 191 -17.83 7.28 -7.73
C ALA A 191 -17.10 6.03 -7.23
N GLY A 192 -17.51 5.49 -6.08
CA GLY A 192 -17.02 4.22 -5.56
C GLY A 192 -17.33 3.06 -6.50
N GLY A 193 -18.58 2.92 -6.96
CA GLY A 193 -19.00 1.88 -7.91
C GLY A 193 -18.23 1.93 -9.23
N ARG A 194 -18.05 3.13 -9.81
CA ARG A 194 -17.24 3.34 -11.02
C ARG A 194 -15.76 2.99 -10.81
N ARG A 195 -15.20 3.33 -9.64
CA ARG A 195 -13.82 2.94 -9.30
C ARG A 195 -13.67 1.43 -9.21
N PHE A 196 -14.63 0.72 -8.61
CA PHE A 196 -14.62 -0.74 -8.55
C PHE A 196 -14.72 -1.38 -9.93
N SER A 197 -15.58 -0.88 -10.82
CA SER A 197 -15.67 -1.41 -12.18
C SER A 197 -14.38 -1.19 -12.96
N GLN A 198 -13.77 0.00 -12.87
CA GLN A 198 -12.47 0.28 -13.48
C GLN A 198 -11.36 -0.63 -12.94
N GLN A 199 -11.35 -0.91 -11.63
CA GLN A 199 -10.41 -1.84 -11.01
C GLN A 199 -10.56 -3.27 -11.51
N GLN A 200 -11.80 -3.73 -11.69
CA GLN A 200 -12.08 -5.04 -12.25
C GLN A 200 -11.67 -5.14 -13.72
N ASP A 201 -11.96 -4.12 -14.53
CA ASP A 201 -11.57 -4.08 -15.94
C ASP A 201 -10.04 -4.02 -16.10
N CYS A 202 -9.36 -3.22 -15.30
CA CYS A 202 -7.91 -3.18 -15.29
C CYS A 202 -7.30 -4.54 -14.92
N LEU A 203 -7.79 -5.19 -13.84
CA LEU A 203 -7.27 -6.50 -13.44
C LEU A 203 -7.32 -7.51 -14.58
N ASN A 204 -8.43 -7.55 -15.34
CA ASN A 204 -8.54 -8.49 -16.46
C ASN A 204 -7.58 -8.14 -17.61
N GLN A 205 -7.44 -6.85 -17.96
CA GLN A 205 -6.45 -6.44 -18.97
C GLN A 205 -5.02 -6.76 -18.57
N LEU A 206 -4.68 -6.64 -17.28
CA LEU A 206 -3.38 -7.06 -16.76
C LEU A 206 -3.19 -8.57 -16.90
N VAL A 207 -4.19 -9.38 -16.51
CA VAL A 207 -4.15 -10.84 -16.64
C VAL A 207 -3.95 -11.25 -18.10
N ASP A 208 -4.69 -10.63 -19.02
CA ASP A 208 -4.59 -10.91 -20.46
C ASP A 208 -3.18 -10.60 -20.98
N TRP A 209 -2.59 -9.47 -20.55
CA TRP A 209 -1.22 -9.11 -20.92
C TRP A 209 -0.17 -10.07 -20.36
N PHE A 210 -0.30 -10.47 -19.09
CA PHE A 210 0.61 -11.43 -18.46
C PHE A 210 0.40 -12.87 -18.98
N GLY A 211 -0.76 -13.17 -19.56
CA GLY A 211 -1.14 -14.50 -20.05
C GLY A 211 -1.56 -15.50 -18.97
N TYR A 212 -1.60 -15.07 -17.71
CA TYR A 212 -2.05 -15.84 -16.54
C TYR A 212 -2.38 -14.89 -15.39
N MET A 213 -3.05 -15.37 -14.34
CA MET A 213 -3.27 -14.60 -13.11
C MET A 213 -2.01 -14.62 -12.22
N PRO A 214 -1.28 -13.49 -12.07
CA PRO A 214 -0.03 -13.51 -11.30
C PRO A 214 -0.25 -13.33 -9.79
N LEU A 215 -1.39 -12.77 -9.38
CA LEU A 215 -1.70 -12.57 -7.96
C LEU A 215 -1.85 -13.91 -7.24
N VAL A 216 -1.21 -14.00 -6.07
CA VAL A 216 -1.28 -15.18 -5.20
C VAL A 216 -2.15 -14.84 -4.00
N SER A 217 -3.08 -15.73 -3.64
CA SER A 217 -3.91 -15.59 -2.45
C SER A 217 -3.17 -16.04 -1.19
N SER A 218 -3.51 -15.41 -0.06
CA SER A 218 -2.91 -15.64 1.25
C SER A 218 -3.93 -15.33 2.34
N GLN A 219 -3.76 -15.98 3.48
CA GLN A 219 -4.48 -15.68 4.72
C GLN A 219 -3.54 -15.12 5.81
N LEU A 220 -2.28 -14.85 5.45
CA LEU A 220 -1.25 -14.39 6.38
C LEU A 220 -1.53 -12.96 6.84
N ARG A 221 -1.73 -12.84 8.15
CA ARG A 221 -1.84 -11.59 8.87
C ARG A 221 -0.86 -11.61 10.04
N LEU A 222 -0.10 -10.54 10.20
CA LEU A 222 0.82 -10.37 11.32
C LEU A 222 0.32 -9.24 12.22
N ASP A 223 0.33 -9.51 13.52
CA ASP A 223 -0.15 -8.63 14.58
C ASP A 223 0.99 -8.42 15.61
N PRO A 224 1.13 -7.21 16.18
CA PRO A 224 2.09 -6.98 17.25
C PRO A 224 1.68 -7.73 18.52
N VAL A 225 2.61 -8.49 19.11
CA VAL A 225 2.36 -9.45 20.22
C VAL A 225 1.82 -8.78 21.50
N LEU A 226 1.95 -7.46 21.68
CA LEU A 226 1.71 -6.79 22.98
C LEU A 226 1.04 -5.41 22.87
N PHE A 227 0.25 -5.16 21.82
CA PHE A 227 -0.39 -3.84 21.73
C PHE A 227 -1.66 -3.74 22.60
N LYS A 228 -1.52 -3.12 23.79
CA LYS A 228 -2.60 -2.88 24.78
C LYS A 228 -3.34 -4.15 25.21
N ASP A 229 -2.72 -5.31 25.06
CA ASP A 229 -3.32 -6.51 25.59
C ASP A 229 -3.37 -6.37 27.11
N GLN A 230 -4.59 -6.37 27.65
CA GLN A 230 -4.85 -6.19 29.07
C GLN A 230 -4.46 -7.47 29.82
N VAL A 231 -3.42 -8.20 29.40
CA VAL A 231 -3.01 -9.49 29.98
C VAL A 231 -2.86 -9.34 31.49
N SER A 232 -2.30 -8.24 31.98
CA SER A 232 -2.20 -7.96 33.42
C SER A 232 -3.55 -7.75 34.11
N VAL A 233 -4.56 -7.17 33.44
CA VAL A 233 -5.92 -6.99 33.96
C VAL A 233 -6.77 -8.25 33.81
N LEU A 234 -6.65 -8.97 32.69
CA LEU A 234 -7.30 -10.24 32.41
C LEU A 234 -6.76 -11.35 33.30
N ARG A 235 -5.45 -11.36 33.60
CA ARG A 235 -4.85 -12.21 34.63
C ARG A 235 -5.45 -11.96 36.00
N LYS A 236 -5.69 -10.69 36.37
CA LYS A 236 -6.40 -10.34 37.61
C LYS A 236 -7.86 -10.79 37.60
N LYS A 237 -8.52 -10.78 36.43
CA LYS A 237 -9.93 -11.17 36.28
C LYS A 237 -10.13 -12.69 36.30
N TYR A 238 -9.16 -13.47 35.80
CA TYR A 238 -9.25 -14.92 35.71
C TYR A 238 -8.01 -15.65 36.27
N PRO A 239 -7.70 -15.49 37.57
CA PRO A 239 -6.49 -16.05 38.18
C PRO A 239 -6.46 -17.59 38.25
N ARG A 240 -7.55 -18.27 37.90
CA ARG A 240 -7.65 -19.74 37.91
C ARG A 240 -7.34 -20.41 36.57
N LEU A 241 -7.15 -19.65 35.48
CA LEU A 241 -6.82 -20.20 34.17
C LEU A 241 -5.35 -20.67 34.06
N GLU A 242 -4.47 -20.21 34.96
CA GLU A 242 -3.04 -20.59 34.97
C GLU A 242 -2.74 -21.74 35.95
N LYS A 243 -3.76 -22.35 36.58
CA LYS A 243 -3.55 -23.56 37.39
C LYS A 243 -3.51 -24.78 36.46
N PRO A 244 -2.43 -25.60 36.51
CA PRO A 244 -2.29 -26.79 35.68
C PRO A 244 -3.37 -27.85 35.97
#